data_AF-A0A1Q9DQ73-F1
#
_entry.id   AF-A0A1Q9DQ73-F1
#
_cell.length_a   1.000
_cell.length_b   1.000
_cell.length_c   1.000
_cell.angle_alpha   90.00
_cell.angle_beta   90.00
_cell.angle_gamma   90.00
#
_symmetry.space_group_name_H-M   'P 1'
#
loop_
_entity.id
_entity.type
_entity.pdbx_description
1 polymer ?
#
loop_
_entity_poly.entity_id
_entity_poly.type
_entity_poly.pdbx_seq_one_letter_code
_entity_poly.pdbx_strand_id
1 'polypeptide(L)'
;MASVANINHDYHWPQLETSLREHATMKKKTASEVKACYGKAFKVSEKLDEAVRRDGFIKCKLGSTKKAGIISNQKASAATAWLVANHHNDFADAALAWTGCFFNVGSLYQNRSSNVVVLCLGFREYGALAVELKEVKVEDQDYFVIQSTPSPSEARLLPSWLFNRTISEQSEWQFVPTALKHPCALPARVRDEYCVAILRTGPNQGLVSSALEQGVLLTKKNYVSMHQVYGFGSLPQKGHGSGKAGNLVKLDYVKAAVAHFFPNWPAERRHDLCEQLMAKKLPHLRAACPTEVLQVFNALSPEDQKSFGAVKFLQRDQTAIKGRSKDPEPRSLSAKVHFTPEDLKDLVPDTPGSYLTRHPVLKRYQAFYPVNSAVLSAGKDEAKAFNKSRTATWEGPERRLTEAAALWEVVEWAWDMHVQHHPIDPGATSSEPSKKAKAKSAPKAKTAPKAKQGPKAKTEPKAGKRREYELLHLNCTHFSDEFCRRLGLERIPAWVRNLAPAGAFCTGGIVYIKNVGTAPSVLAAAKAGEVEVEILNILQRGKELRQAKPSAHYHFGDFTRGLVQIGRDVRHTDPNDRVHLRDLMAGTKAVILRKQTPKEESILTLP
;
A
#
# COMPACT_ATOMS: atom_id res chain seq x y z
N MET A 1 -7.13 12.85 51.58
CA MET A 1 -7.14 11.64 50.72
C MET A 1 -8.54 11.47 50.17
N ALA A 2 -8.82 12.06 49.01
CA ALA A 2 -10.12 11.94 48.35
C ALA A 2 -10.10 10.73 47.42
N SER A 3 -11.13 9.90 47.54
CA SER A 3 -11.40 8.69 46.75
C SER A 3 -11.29 8.97 45.24
N VAL A 4 -10.35 8.30 44.57
CA VAL A 4 -10.27 8.27 43.11
C VAL A 4 -11.41 7.39 42.62
N ALA A 5 -12.31 8.00 41.88
CA ALA A 5 -13.54 7.42 41.37
C ALA A 5 -13.30 6.10 40.60
N ASN A 6 -14.20 5.15 40.83
CA ASN A 6 -14.42 3.93 40.06
C ASN A 6 -14.33 4.22 38.55
N ILE A 7 -13.25 3.76 37.91
CA ILE A 7 -13.19 3.63 36.46
C ILE A 7 -14.07 2.45 36.10
N ASN A 8 -15.19 2.74 35.43
CA ASN A 8 -16.16 1.75 35.02
C ASN A 8 -15.55 0.83 33.95
N HIS A 9 -15.19 -0.41 34.32
CA HIS A 9 -14.56 -1.41 33.43
C HIS A 9 -15.50 -1.98 32.35
N ASP A 10 -16.79 -1.58 32.34
CA ASP A 10 -17.82 -2.14 31.47
C ASP A 10 -18.01 -1.40 30.13
N TYR A 11 -17.16 -0.44 29.77
CA TYR A 11 -17.22 0.19 28.45
C TYR A 11 -16.65 -0.73 27.37
N HIS A 12 -17.53 -1.54 26.78
CA HIS A 12 -17.27 -2.22 25.53
C HIS A 12 -17.07 -1.19 24.41
N TRP A 13 -15.99 -1.34 23.64
CA TRP A 13 -15.91 -0.75 22.31
C TRP A 13 -17.24 -1.04 21.58
N PRO A 14 -17.81 -0.09 20.83
CA PRO A 14 -18.62 -0.52 19.71
C PRO A 14 -17.64 -1.34 18.88
N GLN A 15 -17.77 -2.66 18.97
CA GLN A 15 -17.22 -3.56 17.97
C GLN A 15 -17.56 -2.86 16.66
N LEU A 16 -16.60 -2.71 15.75
CA LEU A 16 -16.95 -2.45 14.37
C LEU A 16 -17.76 -3.68 13.94
N GLU A 17 -19.04 -3.68 14.30
CA GLU A 17 -20.07 -4.54 13.79
C GLU A 17 -20.19 -4.10 12.34
N THR A 18 -19.27 -4.54 11.50
CA THR A 18 -19.74 -5.17 10.27
C THR A 18 -20.46 -6.44 10.73
N SER A 19 -21.58 -6.31 11.46
CA SER A 19 -22.26 -7.48 11.97
C SER A 19 -22.65 -8.29 10.74
N LEU A 20 -22.56 -9.61 10.87
CA LEU A 20 -23.16 -10.52 9.91
C LEU A 20 -24.62 -10.12 9.59
N ARG A 21 -25.29 -9.38 10.49
CA ARG A 21 -26.61 -8.76 10.32
C ARG A 21 -26.64 -7.59 9.34
N GLU A 22 -25.68 -6.67 9.39
CA GLU A 22 -25.51 -5.62 8.36
C GLU A 22 -25.14 -6.22 6.99
N HIS A 23 -24.29 -7.24 6.99
CA HIS A 23 -23.93 -7.97 5.77
C HIS A 23 -25.09 -8.81 5.21
N ALA A 24 -25.97 -9.33 6.07
CA ALA A 24 -27.19 -10.05 5.67
C ALA A 24 -28.27 -9.12 5.14
N THR A 25 -28.37 -7.89 5.66
CA THR A 25 -29.31 -6.86 5.16
C THR A 25 -28.80 -6.16 3.89
N MET A 26 -27.50 -6.23 3.58
CA MET A 26 -26.96 -5.81 2.26
C MET A 26 -27.49 -6.64 1.09
N LYS A 27 -28.04 -7.83 1.32
CA LYS A 27 -28.58 -8.71 0.27
C LYS A 27 -29.83 -8.17 -0.43
N LYS A 28 -30.51 -7.17 0.15
CA LYS A 28 -31.72 -6.56 -0.43
C LYS A 28 -31.47 -5.26 -1.21
N LYS A 29 -30.21 -4.89 -1.44
CA LYS A 29 -29.84 -3.62 -2.07
C LYS A 29 -29.37 -3.83 -3.50
N THR A 30 -29.84 -2.97 -4.41
CA THR A 30 -29.44 -2.96 -5.82
C THR A 30 -27.94 -2.73 -5.98
N ALA A 31 -27.37 -3.12 -7.13
CA ALA A 31 -25.92 -3.00 -7.37
C ALA A 31 -25.39 -1.55 -7.27
N SER A 32 -26.24 -0.54 -7.50
CA SER A 32 -25.91 0.88 -7.26
C SER A 32 -25.85 1.23 -5.77
N GLU A 33 -26.73 0.66 -4.95
CA GLU A 33 -26.78 0.84 -3.50
C GLU A 33 -25.65 0.09 -2.77
N VAL A 34 -25.24 -1.08 -3.27
CA VAL A 34 -24.08 -1.84 -2.76
C VAL A 34 -22.77 -1.11 -3.05
N LYS A 35 -22.65 -0.46 -4.21
CA LYS A 35 -21.48 0.36 -4.57
C LYS A 35 -21.31 1.58 -3.66
N ALA A 36 -22.41 2.07 -3.05
CA ALA A 36 -22.43 3.16 -2.09
C ALA A 36 -22.14 2.73 -0.63
N CYS A 37 -21.97 1.44 -0.32
CA CYS A 37 -21.82 0.94 1.06
C CYS A 37 -20.38 0.65 1.51
N TYR A 38 -19.41 0.52 0.59
CA TYR A 38 -18.01 0.34 0.97
C TYR A 38 -17.37 1.70 1.29
N GLY A 39 -17.13 1.98 2.58
CA GLY A 39 -16.48 3.21 3.07
C GLY A 39 -17.21 3.96 4.19
N LYS A 40 -18.26 3.38 4.79
CA LYS A 40 -19.11 4.06 5.80
C LYS A 40 -18.66 3.85 7.25
N ALA A 41 -17.40 4.11 7.59
CA ALA A 41 -17.06 4.27 9.01
C ALA A 41 -17.63 5.59 9.59
N PHE A 42 -18.01 6.54 8.72
CA PHE A 42 -18.64 7.80 9.11
C PHE A 42 -19.81 8.09 8.18
N LYS A 43 -21.03 7.77 8.60
CA LYS A 43 -22.22 8.39 8.04
C LYS A 43 -23.00 9.00 9.20
N VAL A 44 -23.07 10.32 9.26
CA VAL A 44 -24.02 11.02 10.14
C VAL A 44 -25.41 10.59 9.67
N SER A 45 -26.16 9.90 10.53
CA SER A 45 -27.49 9.36 10.22
C SER A 45 -28.56 10.45 10.13
N GLU A 46 -28.27 11.63 10.65
CA GLU A 46 -29.15 12.79 10.59
C GLU A 46 -28.84 13.65 9.35
N LYS A 47 -29.89 14.20 8.73
CA LYS A 47 -29.72 15.24 7.73
C LYS A 47 -28.98 16.39 8.42
N LEU A 48 -27.69 16.55 8.13
CA LEU A 48 -26.94 17.77 8.45
C LEU A 48 -27.79 18.98 8.06
N ASP A 49 -27.89 19.92 8.99
CA ASP A 49 -28.63 21.17 8.85
C ASP A 49 -28.35 21.80 7.47
N GLU A 50 -29.39 22.35 6.85
CA GLU A 50 -29.30 23.01 5.55
C GLU A 50 -28.27 24.14 5.55
N ALA A 51 -28.02 24.76 6.70
CA ALA A 51 -26.94 25.73 6.88
C ALA A 51 -25.55 25.13 6.58
N VAL A 52 -25.27 23.92 7.06
CA VAL A 52 -23.98 23.22 6.85
C VAL A 52 -23.82 22.74 5.40
N ARG A 53 -24.92 22.56 4.66
CA ARG A 53 -24.87 22.21 3.23
C ARG A 53 -24.50 23.38 2.33
N ARG A 54 -24.74 24.63 2.75
CA ARG A 54 -24.51 25.82 1.91
C ARG A 54 -23.04 26.24 1.87
N ASP A 55 -22.26 25.90 2.90
CA ASP A 55 -20.83 26.25 2.97
C ASP A 55 -19.94 25.28 2.19
N GLY A 56 -19.81 25.49 0.88
CA GLY A 56 -18.65 25.16 0.02
C GLY A 56 -18.20 23.69 -0.15
N PHE A 57 -18.47 22.81 0.81
CA PHE A 57 -17.92 21.45 0.92
C PHE A 57 -18.57 20.47 -0.05
N ILE A 58 -19.78 20.76 -0.52
CA ILE A 58 -20.59 19.89 -1.40
C ILE A 58 -20.55 20.36 -2.87
N LYS A 59 -19.50 21.06 -3.30
CA LYS A 59 -19.16 21.17 -4.75
C LYS A 59 -18.11 20.14 -5.19
N CYS A 60 -17.58 19.34 -4.27
CA CYS A 60 -16.76 18.17 -4.63
C CYS A 60 -17.63 17.15 -5.36
N LYS A 61 -17.45 17.02 -6.68
CA LYS A 61 -18.09 15.98 -7.51
C LYS A 61 -17.85 14.60 -6.88
N LEU A 62 -18.86 14.05 -6.22
CA LEU A 62 -18.82 12.69 -5.64
C LEU A 62 -18.50 11.60 -6.67
N GLY A 63 -18.65 11.88 -7.96
CA GLY A 63 -18.23 10.98 -9.04
C GLY A 63 -16.71 10.86 -9.24
N SER A 64 -15.89 11.78 -8.69
CA SER A 64 -14.43 11.76 -8.82
C SER A 64 -13.70 11.29 -7.55
N THR A 65 -14.41 10.93 -6.47
CA THR A 65 -13.78 10.42 -5.26
C THR A 65 -13.39 8.95 -5.46
N LYS A 66 -12.08 8.69 -5.50
CA LYS A 66 -11.55 7.32 -5.52
C LYS A 66 -11.88 6.65 -4.18
N LYS A 67 -12.20 5.35 -4.21
CA LYS A 67 -12.35 4.56 -2.98
C LYS A 67 -11.08 4.71 -2.14
N ALA A 68 -11.25 4.99 -0.84
CA ALA A 68 -10.15 5.06 0.10
C ALA A 68 -9.37 3.74 0.09
N GLY A 69 -8.05 3.82 0.00
CA GLY A 69 -7.18 2.65 0.07
C GLY A 69 -7.20 2.02 1.47
N ILE A 70 -6.71 0.78 1.59
CA ILE A 70 -6.66 0.03 2.86
C ILE A 70 -5.97 0.85 3.96
N ILE A 71 -4.85 1.51 3.63
CA ILE A 71 -4.09 2.34 4.59
C ILE A 71 -4.93 3.54 5.06
N SER A 72 -5.65 4.21 4.16
CA SER A 72 -6.54 5.32 4.51
C SER A 72 -7.66 4.86 5.43
N ASN A 73 -8.24 3.69 5.19
CA ASN A 73 -9.24 3.10 6.07
C ASN A 73 -8.66 2.79 7.45
N GLN A 74 -7.46 2.21 7.54
CA GLN A 74 -6.80 1.93 8.81
C GLN A 74 -6.51 3.20 9.62
N LYS A 75 -6.05 4.27 8.97
CA LYS A 75 -5.83 5.58 9.61
C LYS A 75 -7.14 6.18 10.11
N ALA A 76 -8.20 6.11 9.31
CA ALA A 76 -9.53 6.58 9.69
C ALA A 76 -10.09 5.79 10.87
N SER A 77 -9.93 4.46 10.89
CA SER A 77 -10.27 3.62 12.04
C SER A 77 -9.45 4.00 13.28
N ALA A 78 -8.14 4.21 13.14
CA ALA A 78 -7.29 4.65 14.25
C ALA A 78 -7.70 6.01 14.81
N ALA A 79 -8.07 6.97 13.94
CA ALA A 79 -8.56 8.28 14.36
C ALA A 79 -9.89 8.17 15.11
N THR A 80 -10.85 7.39 14.59
CA THR A 80 -12.13 7.11 15.27
C THR A 80 -11.87 6.50 16.64
N ALA A 81 -10.97 5.52 16.67
CA ALA A 81 -10.60 4.78 17.84
C ALA A 81 -9.97 5.70 18.91
N TRP A 82 -9.08 6.60 18.49
CA TRP A 82 -8.49 7.59 19.37
C TRP A 82 -9.54 8.57 19.92
N LEU A 83 -10.46 9.05 19.08
CA LEU A 83 -11.54 9.96 19.51
C LEU A 83 -12.44 9.28 20.56
N VAL A 84 -12.85 8.04 20.31
CA VAL A 84 -13.63 7.26 21.28
C VAL A 84 -12.83 7.03 22.56
N ALA A 85 -11.54 6.74 22.49
CA ALA A 85 -10.73 6.57 23.69
C ALA A 85 -10.59 7.87 24.50
N ASN A 86 -10.61 9.04 23.85
CA ASN A 86 -10.40 10.36 24.48
C ASN A 86 -11.69 11.14 24.74
N HIS A 87 -12.88 10.62 24.41
CA HIS A 87 -14.12 11.38 24.60
C HIS A 87 -14.36 11.84 26.07
N HIS A 88 -13.90 11.05 27.04
CA HIS A 88 -14.05 11.32 28.47
C HIS A 88 -13.32 12.57 28.96
N ASN A 89 -12.36 13.11 28.21
CA ASN A 89 -11.61 14.32 28.58
C ASN A 89 -11.84 15.50 27.62
N ASP A 90 -12.95 15.50 26.91
CA ASP A 90 -13.32 16.54 25.93
C ASP A 90 -12.20 16.81 24.90
N PHE A 91 -11.48 15.75 24.52
CA PHE A 91 -10.37 15.80 23.57
C PHE A 91 -9.23 16.75 23.97
N ALA A 92 -9.05 17.05 25.26
CA ALA A 92 -7.93 17.86 25.76
C ALA A 92 -6.56 17.33 25.29
N ASP A 93 -6.46 16.00 25.10
CA ASP A 93 -5.25 15.33 24.64
C ASP A 93 -5.10 15.29 23.10
N ALA A 94 -5.95 15.97 22.32
CA ALA A 94 -5.91 15.92 20.85
C ALA A 94 -4.55 16.33 20.26
N ALA A 95 -3.89 17.30 20.89
CA ALA A 95 -2.53 17.72 20.52
C ALA A 95 -1.48 16.62 20.73
N LEU A 96 -1.78 15.58 21.52
CA LEU A 96 -0.92 14.47 21.88
C LEU A 96 -1.25 13.18 21.11
N ALA A 97 -2.23 13.19 20.21
CA ALA A 97 -2.62 12.01 19.43
C ALA A 97 -1.46 11.43 18.60
N TRP A 98 -0.51 12.27 18.20
CA TRP A 98 0.67 11.85 17.44
C TRP A 98 1.64 10.98 18.25
N THR A 99 1.56 11.01 19.58
CA THR A 99 2.55 10.36 20.48
C THR A 99 2.48 8.83 20.44
N GLY A 100 1.45 8.25 19.84
CA GLY A 100 1.43 6.83 19.48
C GLY A 100 2.54 6.44 18.51
N CYS A 101 3.21 7.41 17.86
CA CYS A 101 4.34 7.12 16.96
C CYS A 101 5.53 6.47 17.66
N PHE A 102 5.63 6.55 19.00
CA PHE A 102 6.68 5.88 19.77
C PHE A 102 6.52 4.36 19.81
N PHE A 103 5.35 3.83 19.44
CA PHE A 103 5.15 2.39 19.32
C PHE A 103 5.77 1.86 18.03
N ASN A 104 6.79 1.01 18.19
CA ASN A 104 7.47 0.33 17.11
C ASN A 104 6.85 -1.04 16.86
N VAL A 105 6.75 -1.42 15.58
CA VAL A 105 6.19 -2.73 15.19
C VAL A 105 7.10 -3.86 15.66
N GLY A 106 6.50 -4.95 16.16
CA GLY A 106 7.22 -6.11 16.68
C GLY A 106 7.84 -5.91 18.06
N SER A 107 7.65 -4.75 18.68
CA SER A 107 8.11 -4.47 20.05
C SER A 107 7.04 -4.76 21.08
N LEU A 108 7.45 -5.09 22.30
CA LEU A 108 6.55 -5.30 23.42
C LEU A 108 6.48 -4.05 24.30
N TYR A 109 5.29 -3.79 24.80
CA TYR A 109 5.01 -2.70 25.73
C TYR A 109 4.24 -3.23 26.92
N GLN A 110 4.53 -2.74 28.11
CA GLN A 110 3.78 -3.03 29.33
C GLN A 110 3.08 -1.78 29.81
N ASN A 111 1.79 -1.89 30.09
CA ASN A 111 1.05 -0.83 30.74
C ASN A 111 1.36 -0.82 32.24
N ARG A 112 1.75 0.33 32.81
CA ARG A 112 2.15 0.48 34.21
C ARG A 112 1.01 0.23 35.20
N SER A 113 -0.22 0.63 34.85
CA SER A 113 -1.35 0.56 35.78
C SER A 113 -2.02 -0.82 35.75
N SER A 114 -2.17 -1.41 34.56
CA SER A 114 -2.82 -2.72 34.41
C SER A 114 -1.84 -3.90 34.40
N ASN A 115 -0.52 -3.65 34.31
CA ASN A 115 0.53 -4.65 34.08
C ASN A 115 0.36 -5.48 32.79
N VAL A 116 -0.59 -5.13 31.93
CA VAL A 116 -0.85 -5.83 30.66
C VAL A 116 0.32 -5.64 29.70
N VAL A 117 0.83 -6.74 29.16
CA VAL A 117 1.90 -6.74 28.16
C VAL A 117 1.31 -6.97 26.78
N VAL A 118 1.72 -6.17 25.81
CA VAL A 118 1.18 -6.18 24.45
C VAL A 118 2.29 -6.21 23.40
N LEU A 119 2.08 -7.00 22.35
CA LEU A 119 2.88 -6.99 21.12
C LEU A 119 2.32 -5.95 20.15
N CYS A 120 3.10 -4.93 19.82
CA CYS A 120 2.70 -3.92 18.85
C CYS A 120 2.75 -4.46 17.40
N LEU A 121 1.61 -4.42 16.72
CA LEU A 121 1.44 -4.76 15.29
C LEU A 121 1.63 -3.55 14.35
N GLY A 122 1.90 -2.38 14.92
CA GLY A 122 2.34 -1.19 14.21
C GLY A 122 1.38 -0.01 14.30
N PHE A 123 1.97 1.17 14.17
CA PHE A 123 1.32 2.47 14.27
C PHE A 123 0.53 2.86 13.02
N ARG A 124 -0.60 3.56 13.20
CA ARG A 124 -1.52 4.05 12.16
C ARG A 124 -1.90 5.52 12.40
N GLU A 125 -0.90 6.37 12.64
CA GLU A 125 -0.98 7.83 12.87
C GLU A 125 -1.63 8.30 14.18
N TYR A 126 -2.68 7.63 14.66
CA TYR A 126 -3.40 8.03 15.87
C TYR A 126 -3.29 7.01 17.00
N GLY A 127 -2.95 5.77 16.66
CA GLY A 127 -2.77 4.67 17.60
C GLY A 127 -2.04 3.51 16.94
N ALA A 128 -1.61 2.55 17.73
CA ALA A 128 -1.03 1.30 17.24
C ALA A 128 -1.99 0.14 17.48
N LEU A 129 -2.00 -0.84 16.59
CA LEU A 129 -2.67 -2.11 16.87
C LEU A 129 -1.75 -2.97 17.73
N ALA A 130 -2.31 -3.76 18.65
CA ALA A 130 -1.52 -4.67 19.45
C ALA A 130 -2.30 -5.90 19.90
N VAL A 131 -1.56 -6.94 20.30
CA VAL A 131 -2.10 -8.19 20.83
C VAL A 131 -1.58 -8.37 22.23
N GLU A 132 -2.48 -8.66 23.17
CA GLU A 132 -2.11 -8.97 24.55
C GLU A 132 -1.35 -10.29 24.64
N LEU A 133 -0.30 -10.32 25.45
CA LEU A 133 0.55 -11.48 25.70
C LEU A 133 0.46 -11.89 27.16
N LYS A 134 0.57 -13.19 27.39
CA LYS A 134 0.65 -13.76 28.74
C LYS A 134 2.13 -13.88 29.15
N GLU A 135 2.45 -13.43 30.35
CA GLU A 135 3.76 -13.68 30.97
C GLU A 135 3.80 -15.07 31.61
N VAL A 136 4.86 -15.83 31.31
CA VAL A 136 5.09 -17.19 31.79
C VAL A 136 6.52 -17.29 32.28
N LYS A 137 6.71 -17.66 33.55
CA LYS A 137 8.03 -17.83 34.16
C LYS A 137 8.45 -19.30 34.12
N VAL A 138 9.61 -19.57 33.52
CA VAL A 138 10.21 -20.92 33.41
C VAL A 138 11.71 -20.80 33.65
N GLU A 139 12.27 -21.59 34.56
CA GLU A 139 13.72 -21.64 34.84
C GLU A 139 14.33 -20.26 35.12
N ASP A 140 13.68 -19.47 35.97
CA ASP A 140 14.06 -18.09 36.32
C ASP A 140 14.08 -17.08 35.16
N GLN A 141 13.51 -17.43 34.02
CA GLN A 141 13.35 -16.55 32.87
C GLN A 141 11.88 -16.24 32.62
N ASP A 142 11.61 -14.98 32.27
CA ASP A 142 10.27 -14.51 31.92
C ASP A 142 10.08 -14.56 30.40
N TYR A 143 9.06 -15.29 29.97
CA TYR A 143 8.65 -15.41 28.57
C TYR A 143 7.29 -14.77 28.36
N PHE A 144 7.10 -14.13 27.21
CA PHE A 144 5.81 -13.66 26.75
C PHE A 144 5.30 -14.57 25.64
N VAL A 145 4.08 -15.08 25.80
CA VAL A 145 3.47 -16.05 24.89
C VAL A 145 2.12 -15.56 24.40
N ILE A 146 1.76 -15.95 23.18
CA ILE A 146 0.41 -15.74 22.65
C ILE A 146 -0.49 -16.83 23.23
N GLN A 147 -1.64 -16.45 23.80
CA GLN A 147 -2.58 -17.40 24.35
C GLN A 147 -3.24 -18.22 23.22
N SER A 148 -2.89 -19.51 23.14
CA SER A 148 -3.25 -20.43 22.05
C SER A 148 -4.75 -20.71 21.95
N THR A 149 -5.46 -20.59 23.08
CA THR A 149 -6.91 -20.84 23.20
C THR A 149 -7.50 -19.81 24.15
N PRO A 150 -7.97 -18.65 23.67
CA PRO A 150 -8.88 -17.87 24.49
C PRO A 150 -10.07 -18.76 24.83
N SER A 151 -10.51 -18.78 26.08
CA SER A 151 -11.85 -19.28 26.37
C SER A 151 -12.87 -18.52 25.49
N PRO A 152 -14.03 -19.08 25.12
CA PRO A 152 -15.04 -18.35 24.34
C PRO A 152 -15.45 -16.99 24.96
N SER A 153 -15.35 -16.87 26.29
CA SER A 153 -15.48 -15.62 27.04
C SER A 153 -14.29 -14.65 26.87
N GLU A 154 -13.09 -15.18 26.62
CA GLU A 154 -11.84 -14.46 26.32
C GLU A 154 -11.62 -14.22 24.82
N ALA A 155 -12.59 -14.55 23.95
CA ALA A 155 -12.53 -14.29 22.50
C ALA A 155 -12.40 -12.79 22.12
N ARG A 156 -12.23 -11.91 23.12
CA ARG A 156 -11.74 -10.54 23.01
C ARG A 156 -10.27 -10.42 22.56
N LEU A 157 -9.57 -11.51 22.26
CA LEU A 157 -8.23 -11.52 21.61
C LEU A 157 -8.24 -11.01 20.15
N LEU A 158 -9.05 -10.00 19.86
CA LEU A 158 -8.87 -9.17 18.69
C LEU A 158 -7.74 -8.18 18.97
N PRO A 159 -7.03 -7.72 17.94
CA PRO A 159 -6.05 -6.67 18.13
C PRO A 159 -6.72 -5.44 18.77
N SER A 160 -6.17 -5.01 19.90
CA SER A 160 -6.59 -3.83 20.65
C SER A 160 -5.84 -2.59 20.16
N TRP A 161 -6.45 -1.42 20.32
CA TRP A 161 -5.78 -0.16 20.05
C TRP A 161 -4.94 0.27 21.25
N LEU A 162 -3.67 0.60 20.98
CA LEU A 162 -2.77 1.27 21.90
C LEU A 162 -2.77 2.76 21.60
N PHE A 163 -2.98 3.53 22.66
CA PHE A 163 -2.85 4.98 22.63
C PHE A 163 -1.84 5.39 23.68
N ASN A 164 -0.98 6.33 23.30
CA ASN A 164 -0.18 7.07 24.25
C ASN A 164 -0.77 8.48 24.31
N ARG A 165 -0.84 9.05 25.51
CA ARG A 165 -1.40 10.39 25.77
C ARG A 165 -0.41 11.30 26.45
N THR A 166 0.83 10.88 26.62
CA THR A 166 1.85 11.66 27.34
C THR A 166 3.16 11.64 26.58
N ILE A 167 3.88 12.77 26.64
CA ILE A 167 5.24 12.91 26.11
C ILE A 167 6.17 12.89 27.32
N SER A 168 6.20 11.76 28.03
CA SER A 168 7.01 11.61 29.23
C SER A 168 7.61 10.20 29.34
N GLU A 169 8.77 10.08 30.00
CA GLU A 169 9.32 8.79 30.45
C GLU A 169 8.41 8.12 31.51
N GLN A 170 7.55 8.90 32.16
CA GLN A 170 6.48 8.41 33.03
C GLN A 170 5.19 8.07 32.27
N SER A 171 5.25 7.86 30.95
CA SER A 171 4.11 7.34 30.19
C SER A 171 3.55 6.07 30.84
N GLU A 172 2.23 5.88 30.72
CA GLU A 172 1.55 4.65 31.12
C GLU A 172 2.13 3.43 30.42
N TRP A 173 2.75 3.60 29.26
CA TRP A 173 3.41 2.52 28.55
C TRP A 173 4.91 2.54 28.80
N GLN A 174 5.46 1.36 29.04
CA GLN A 174 6.90 1.12 29.10
C GLN A 174 7.29 0.15 28.00
N PHE A 175 8.47 0.33 27.42
CA PHE A 175 9.04 -0.65 26.51
C PHE A 175 9.59 -1.84 27.30
N VAL A 176 9.35 -3.05 26.80
CA VAL A 176 9.85 -4.31 27.38
C VAL A 176 10.97 -4.86 26.48
N PRO A 177 12.24 -4.78 26.91
CA PRO A 177 13.36 -5.34 26.16
C PRO A 177 13.18 -6.85 26.00
N THR A 178 13.21 -7.31 24.76
CA THR A 178 12.92 -8.70 24.42
C THR A 178 13.80 -9.24 23.31
N ALA A 179 13.91 -10.57 23.27
CA ALA A 179 14.51 -11.32 22.18
C ALA A 179 13.60 -12.48 21.77
N LEU A 180 13.31 -12.58 20.48
CA LEU A 180 12.62 -13.75 19.93
C LEU A 180 13.56 -14.95 19.96
N LYS A 181 13.14 -16.05 20.59
CA LYS A 181 13.91 -17.29 20.65
C LYS A 181 13.40 -18.27 19.61
N HIS A 182 14.32 -19.00 19.00
CA HIS A 182 13.98 -20.12 18.14
C HIS A 182 13.29 -21.21 18.98
N PRO A 183 12.27 -21.93 18.47
CA PRO A 183 11.57 -22.97 19.25
C PRO A 183 12.49 -24.04 19.86
N CYS A 184 13.56 -24.42 19.15
CA CYS A 184 14.55 -25.38 19.67
C CYS A 184 15.41 -24.83 20.83
N ALA A 185 15.48 -23.51 21.02
CA ALA A 185 16.20 -22.85 22.10
C ALA A 185 15.29 -22.53 23.30
N LEU A 186 14.00 -22.89 23.24
CA LEU A 186 13.07 -22.72 24.34
C LEU A 186 13.17 -23.92 25.32
N PRO A 187 12.97 -23.70 26.63
CA PRO A 187 12.77 -24.77 27.59
C PRO A 187 11.65 -25.70 27.14
N ALA A 188 11.77 -27.01 27.42
CA ALA A 188 10.82 -28.01 26.94
C ALA A 188 9.37 -27.65 27.28
N ARG A 189 9.11 -27.19 28.51
CA ARG A 189 7.79 -26.75 28.94
C ARG A 189 7.20 -25.62 28.09
N VAL A 190 8.00 -24.60 27.76
CA VAL A 190 7.53 -23.47 26.93
C VAL A 190 7.31 -23.95 25.49
N ARG A 191 8.22 -24.75 24.96
CA ARG A 191 8.17 -25.27 23.60
C ARG A 191 6.96 -26.18 23.36
N ASP A 192 6.65 -27.04 24.32
CA ASP A 192 5.62 -28.06 24.18
C ASP A 192 4.21 -27.47 24.37
N GLU A 193 4.07 -26.39 25.17
CA GLU A 193 2.80 -25.67 25.39
C GLU A 193 2.54 -24.53 24.39
N TYR A 194 3.58 -23.84 23.91
CA TYR A 194 3.47 -22.61 23.13
C TYR A 194 4.27 -22.67 21.83
N CYS A 195 3.64 -22.30 20.71
CA CYS A 195 4.31 -22.26 19.41
C CYS A 195 5.32 -21.11 19.29
N VAL A 196 5.08 -19.99 19.99
CA VAL A 196 5.90 -18.78 19.93
C VAL A 196 6.07 -18.23 21.34
N ALA A 197 7.32 -18.00 21.75
CA ALA A 197 7.66 -17.37 23.00
C ALA A 197 8.75 -16.31 22.80
N ILE A 198 8.59 -15.19 23.51
CA ILE A 198 9.44 -14.02 23.42
C ILE A 198 10.12 -13.84 24.78
N LEU A 199 11.44 -13.99 24.85
CA LEU A 199 12.20 -13.88 26.10
C LEU A 199 12.35 -12.41 26.51
N ARG A 200 12.10 -12.09 27.78
CA ARG A 200 12.48 -10.81 28.38
C ARG A 200 13.99 -10.74 28.58
N THR A 201 14.64 -9.70 28.07
CA THR A 201 16.11 -9.55 28.12
C THR A 201 16.60 -8.50 29.10
N GLY A 202 15.69 -7.75 29.74
CA GLY A 202 16.06 -6.69 30.66
C GLY A 202 14.88 -6.01 31.34
N PRO A 203 15.17 -5.02 32.21
CA PRO A 203 14.14 -4.24 32.90
C PRO A 203 13.38 -3.36 31.92
N ASN A 204 12.15 -2.99 32.29
CA ASN A 204 11.34 -2.08 31.49
C ASN A 204 12.01 -0.72 31.34
N GLN A 205 11.91 -0.16 30.14
CA GLN A 205 12.47 1.14 29.79
C GLN A 205 11.34 2.14 29.52
N GLY A 206 11.61 3.43 29.65
CA GLY A 206 10.61 4.43 29.33
C GLY A 206 10.36 4.52 27.81
N LEU A 207 9.15 4.93 27.44
CA LEU A 207 8.67 4.84 26.06
C LEU A 207 9.46 5.71 25.08
N VAL A 208 9.83 6.93 25.48
CA VAL A 208 10.46 7.90 24.57
C VAL A 208 11.92 7.55 24.33
N SER A 209 12.69 7.33 25.40
CA SER A 209 14.07 6.87 25.34
C SER A 209 14.22 5.59 24.51
N SER A 210 13.42 4.56 24.79
CA SER A 210 13.45 3.31 24.02
C SER A 210 13.06 3.50 22.55
N ALA A 211 12.05 4.32 22.23
CA ALA A 211 11.68 4.62 20.85
C ALA A 211 12.83 5.29 20.08
N LEU A 212 13.53 6.22 20.72
CA LEU A 212 14.72 6.85 20.13
C LEU A 212 15.84 5.83 19.91
N GLU A 213 16.15 4.99 20.91
CA GLU A 213 17.17 3.94 20.81
C GLU A 213 16.86 2.94 19.68
N GLN A 214 15.59 2.57 19.51
CA GLN A 214 15.15 1.71 18.42
C GLN A 214 15.15 2.37 17.04
N GLY A 215 15.42 3.68 16.97
CA GLY A 215 15.46 4.43 15.72
C GLY A 215 14.08 4.72 15.13
N VAL A 216 13.05 4.87 15.97
CA VAL A 216 11.73 5.32 15.52
C VAL A 216 11.87 6.65 14.78
N LEU A 217 11.42 6.68 13.53
CA LEU A 217 11.59 7.85 12.66
C LEU A 217 10.55 8.92 12.99
N LEU A 218 10.99 9.98 13.66
CA LEU A 218 10.15 11.12 14.01
C LEU A 218 10.31 12.27 13.01
N THR A 219 9.25 13.06 12.83
CA THR A 219 9.31 14.28 12.00
C THR A 219 9.96 15.44 12.78
N LYS A 220 10.38 16.51 12.08
CA LYS A 220 10.86 17.73 12.76
C LYS A 220 9.82 18.28 13.75
N LYS A 221 8.53 18.25 13.39
CA LYS A 221 7.44 18.73 14.27
C LYS A 221 7.38 17.94 15.57
N ASN A 222 7.51 16.61 15.51
CA ASN A 222 7.53 15.77 16.71
C ASN A 222 8.70 16.15 17.63
N TYR A 223 9.90 16.34 17.07
CA TYR A 223 11.06 16.77 17.87
C TYR A 223 10.89 18.16 18.48
N VAL A 224 10.25 19.10 17.78
CA VAL A 224 9.91 20.42 18.34
C VAL A 224 8.96 20.28 19.53
N SER A 225 7.89 19.49 19.38
CA SER A 225 6.93 19.23 20.47
C SER A 225 7.59 18.53 21.66
N MET A 226 8.46 17.55 21.40
CA MET A 226 9.25 16.93 22.45
C MET A 226 10.17 17.95 23.14
N HIS A 227 10.80 18.88 22.40
CA HIS A 227 11.68 19.89 22.98
C HIS A 227 10.92 20.85 23.90
N GLN A 228 9.68 21.19 23.53
CA GLN A 228 8.80 22.02 24.37
C GLN A 228 8.48 21.36 25.71
N VAL A 229 8.38 20.02 25.75
CA VAL A 229 8.04 19.28 26.97
C VAL A 229 9.27 18.97 27.82
N TYR A 230 10.34 18.47 27.21
CA TYR A 230 11.53 18.01 27.94
C TYR A 230 12.62 19.06 28.09
N GLY A 231 12.61 20.12 27.27
CA GLY A 231 13.65 21.14 27.28
C GLY A 231 15.04 20.58 27.00
N PHE A 232 15.17 19.66 26.02
CA PHE A 232 16.47 19.01 25.77
C PHE A 232 17.54 20.00 25.30
N GLY A 233 18.34 20.48 26.27
CA GLY A 233 19.55 21.27 26.09
C GLY A 233 19.38 22.59 25.33
N SER A 234 20.47 23.36 25.22
CA SER A 234 20.49 24.50 24.31
C SER A 234 20.57 24.02 22.86
N LEU A 235 19.48 24.22 22.12
CA LEU A 235 19.54 24.20 20.66
C LEU A 235 20.55 25.27 20.19
N PRO A 236 21.18 25.10 19.01
CA PRO A 236 22.02 26.15 18.44
C PRO A 236 21.27 27.48 18.42
N GLN A 237 21.97 28.56 18.77
CA GLN A 237 21.39 29.90 18.74
C GLN A 237 20.84 30.23 17.34
N LYS A 238 19.81 31.09 17.26
CA LYS A 238 19.24 31.52 15.97
C LYS A 238 20.37 32.04 15.06
N GLY A 239 20.48 31.48 13.85
CA GLY A 239 21.59 31.79 12.92
C GLY A 239 22.76 30.80 12.95
N HIS A 240 22.77 29.84 13.89
CA HIS A 240 23.82 28.82 14.04
C HIS A 240 23.31 27.39 13.83
N GLY A 241 22.06 27.21 13.39
CA GLY A 241 21.52 25.89 13.05
C GLY A 241 22.20 25.27 11.83
N SER A 242 22.15 23.94 11.70
CA SER A 242 22.79 23.21 10.60
C SER A 242 22.13 23.45 9.23
N GLY A 243 21.03 24.21 9.15
CA GLY A 243 20.32 24.53 7.93
C GLY A 243 20.87 25.75 7.17
N LYS A 244 20.31 26.00 5.98
CA LYS A 244 20.62 27.21 5.20
C LYS A 244 20.31 28.46 6.01
N ALA A 245 21.21 29.45 5.97
CA ALA A 245 21.14 30.69 6.75
C ALA A 245 21.05 30.47 8.27
N GLY A 246 21.63 29.36 8.78
CA GLY A 246 21.65 29.10 10.21
C GLY A 246 20.30 28.68 10.79
N ASN A 247 19.38 28.23 9.94
CA ASN A 247 18.06 27.76 10.37
C ASN A 247 18.17 26.41 11.08
N LEU A 248 17.41 26.23 12.15
CA LEU A 248 17.29 24.94 12.83
C LEU A 248 16.60 23.91 11.93
N VAL A 249 17.28 22.79 11.68
CA VAL A 249 16.79 21.64 10.91
C VAL A 249 16.57 20.45 11.81
N LYS A 250 15.93 19.39 11.29
CA LYS A 250 15.68 18.13 12.04
C LYS A 250 16.94 17.61 12.75
N LEU A 251 18.10 17.70 12.09
CA LEU A 251 19.39 17.24 12.63
C LEU A 251 19.75 17.91 13.97
N ASP A 252 19.50 19.21 14.11
CA ASP A 252 19.85 19.96 15.33
C ASP A 252 19.03 19.45 16.52
N TYR A 253 17.72 19.24 16.32
CA TYR A 253 16.86 18.67 17.34
C TYR A 253 17.19 17.22 17.68
N VAL A 254 17.54 16.41 16.68
CA VAL A 254 17.97 15.01 16.89
C VAL A 254 19.22 14.97 17.76
N LYS A 255 20.24 15.78 17.45
CA LYS A 255 21.47 15.86 18.25
C LYS A 255 21.17 16.27 19.70
N ALA A 256 20.34 17.29 19.89
CA ALA A 256 19.94 17.75 21.23
C ALA A 256 19.17 16.67 22.01
N ALA A 257 18.20 16.01 21.37
CA ALA A 257 17.44 14.92 21.98
C ALA A 257 18.35 13.74 22.36
N VAL A 258 19.23 13.29 21.46
CA VAL A 258 20.17 12.19 21.75
C VAL A 258 21.12 12.55 22.90
N ALA A 259 21.63 13.79 22.94
CA ALA A 259 22.48 14.23 24.04
C ALA A 259 21.73 14.27 25.39
N HIS A 260 20.44 14.60 25.38
CA HIS A 260 19.61 14.66 26.57
C HIS A 260 19.19 13.29 27.11
N PHE A 261 18.71 12.40 26.24
CA PHE A 261 18.24 11.07 26.66
C PHE A 261 19.38 10.07 26.89
N PHE A 262 20.56 10.30 26.30
CA PHE A 262 21.70 9.38 26.39
C PHE A 262 23.01 10.10 26.76
N PRO A 263 23.06 10.88 27.87
CA PRO A 263 24.23 11.70 28.21
C PRO A 263 25.48 10.85 28.46
N ASN A 264 25.30 9.63 28.98
CA ASN A 264 26.38 8.72 29.36
C ASN A 264 26.88 7.86 28.18
N TRP A 265 26.29 7.98 26.99
CA TRP A 265 26.72 7.18 25.85
C TRP A 265 27.97 7.76 25.17
N PRO A 266 28.89 6.90 24.68
CA PRO A 266 30.04 7.32 23.88
C PRO A 266 29.64 8.22 22.72
N ALA A 267 30.46 9.23 22.40
CA ALA A 267 30.17 10.19 21.33
C ALA A 267 29.93 9.52 19.98
N GLU A 268 30.68 8.46 19.66
CA GLU A 268 30.51 7.65 18.46
C GLU A 268 29.12 7.00 18.39
N ARG A 269 28.66 6.36 19.47
CA ARG A 269 27.34 5.72 19.56
C ARG A 269 26.22 6.75 19.42
N ARG A 270 26.36 7.93 20.05
CA ARG A 270 25.41 9.04 19.89
C ARG A 270 25.35 9.55 18.46
N HIS A 271 26.49 9.70 17.80
CA HIS A 271 26.57 10.10 16.39
C HIS A 271 25.88 9.08 15.48
N ASP A 272 26.11 7.79 15.72
CA ASP A 272 25.47 6.71 14.98
C ASP A 272 23.95 6.69 15.16
N LEU A 273 23.47 6.90 16.38
CA LEU A 273 22.03 7.03 16.64
C LEU A 273 21.43 8.25 15.93
N CYS A 274 22.14 9.38 15.88
CA CYS A 274 21.71 10.56 15.12
C CYS A 274 21.55 10.24 13.63
N GLU A 275 22.51 9.53 13.04
CA GLU A 275 22.46 9.13 11.62
C GLU A 275 21.31 8.13 11.34
N GLN A 276 21.02 7.24 12.28
CA GLN A 276 19.88 6.32 12.24
C GLN A 276 18.54 7.08 12.24
N LEU A 277 18.34 8.00 13.19
CA LEU A 277 17.11 8.81 13.33
C LEU A 277 16.88 9.79 12.17
N MET A 278 17.96 10.14 11.46
CA MET A 278 17.91 10.94 10.24
C MET A 278 17.58 10.13 8.97
N ALA A 279 17.37 8.81 9.09
CA ALA A 279 17.14 7.89 7.99
C ALA A 279 18.22 7.92 6.89
N LYS A 280 19.41 8.46 7.19
CA LYS A 280 20.56 8.43 6.27
C LYS A 280 21.17 7.03 6.21
N LYS A 281 21.05 6.27 7.30
CA LYS A 281 21.46 4.88 7.42
C LYS A 281 20.25 4.10 7.93
N LEU A 282 19.47 3.50 7.03
CA LEU A 282 18.34 2.67 7.44
C LEU A 282 18.87 1.49 8.28
N PRO A 283 18.34 1.24 9.50
CA PRO A 283 18.85 0.18 10.38
C PRO A 283 18.83 -1.22 9.76
N HIS A 284 17.83 -1.51 8.91
CA HIS A 284 17.78 -2.78 8.18
C HIS A 284 18.92 -2.96 7.16
N LEU A 285 19.60 -1.86 6.77
CA LEU A 285 20.83 -1.91 5.98
C LEU A 285 22.09 -2.15 6.84
N ARG A 286 21.99 -1.97 8.17
CA ARG A 286 23.08 -2.17 9.13
C ARG A 286 23.02 -3.50 9.88
N ALA A 287 21.86 -4.14 9.97
CA ALA A 287 21.83 -5.57 10.30
C ALA A 287 22.52 -6.27 9.14
N ALA A 288 23.85 -6.33 9.21
CA ALA A 288 24.62 -7.20 8.36
C ALA A 288 23.98 -8.57 8.57
N CYS A 289 23.22 -9.04 7.58
CA CYS A 289 22.86 -10.43 7.43
C CYS A 289 24.12 -11.21 7.84
N PRO A 290 24.09 -11.91 8.99
CA PRO A 290 25.29 -12.51 9.54
C PRO A 290 25.99 -13.30 8.44
N THR A 291 27.32 -13.28 8.43
CA THR A 291 28.09 -13.91 7.34
C THR A 291 27.67 -15.37 7.16
N GLU A 292 27.29 -16.02 8.25
CA GLU A 292 26.74 -17.37 8.34
C GLU A 292 25.41 -17.49 7.57
N VAL A 293 24.48 -16.55 7.74
CA VAL A 293 23.20 -16.54 7.01
C VAL A 293 23.42 -16.29 5.52
N LEU A 294 24.38 -15.43 5.15
CA LEU A 294 24.77 -15.24 3.76
C LEU A 294 25.44 -16.48 3.17
N GLN A 295 26.29 -17.17 3.94
CA GLN A 295 26.91 -18.42 3.53
C GLN A 295 25.86 -19.51 3.30
N VAL A 296 24.91 -19.67 4.23
CA VAL A 296 23.78 -20.60 4.07
C VAL A 296 22.95 -20.22 2.85
N PHE A 297 22.59 -18.95 2.69
CA PHE A 297 21.84 -18.47 1.53
C PHE A 297 22.57 -18.72 0.20
N ASN A 298 23.89 -18.49 0.15
CA ASN A 298 24.69 -18.74 -1.05
C ASN A 298 24.88 -20.25 -1.32
N ALA A 299 24.81 -21.10 -0.29
CA ALA A 299 24.85 -22.55 -0.42
C ALA A 299 23.51 -23.15 -0.87
N LEU A 300 22.40 -22.43 -0.74
CA LEU A 300 21.10 -22.85 -1.29
C LEU A 300 21.13 -22.89 -2.81
N SER A 301 20.30 -23.76 -3.39
CA SER A 301 20.14 -23.83 -4.85
C SER A 301 19.61 -22.49 -5.41
N PRO A 302 19.91 -22.13 -6.67
CA PRO A 302 19.38 -20.90 -7.27
C PRO A 302 17.85 -20.80 -7.28
N GLU A 303 17.15 -21.93 -7.18
CA GLU A 303 15.69 -22.01 -7.09
C GLU A 303 15.22 -21.64 -5.68
N ASP A 304 15.83 -22.21 -4.64
CA ASP A 304 15.51 -21.90 -3.24
C ASP A 304 15.89 -20.45 -2.88
N GLN A 305 16.98 -19.93 -3.44
CA GLN A 305 17.37 -18.54 -3.25
C GLN A 305 16.30 -17.53 -3.72
N LYS A 306 15.44 -17.89 -4.70
CA LYS A 306 14.36 -16.99 -5.16
C LYS A 306 13.29 -16.81 -4.09
N SER A 307 13.07 -17.82 -3.25
CA SER A 307 12.12 -17.80 -2.16
C SER A 307 12.53 -16.82 -1.04
N PHE A 308 13.83 -16.50 -0.94
CA PHE A 308 14.37 -15.54 0.03
C PHE A 308 14.77 -14.21 -0.62
N GLY A 309 13.89 -13.65 -1.47
CA GLY A 309 14.12 -12.38 -2.16
C GLY A 309 14.54 -11.22 -1.24
N ALA A 310 14.10 -11.19 0.01
CA ALA A 310 14.51 -10.20 1.01
C ALA A 310 15.99 -10.35 1.43
N VAL A 311 16.49 -11.57 1.62
CA VAL A 311 17.91 -11.84 1.95
C VAL A 311 18.80 -11.46 0.77
N LYS A 312 18.34 -11.76 -0.46
CA LYS A 312 19.02 -11.33 -1.70
C LYS A 312 19.08 -9.80 -1.83
N PHE A 313 18.02 -9.08 -1.44
CA PHE A 313 18.02 -7.63 -1.41
C PHE A 313 19.03 -7.09 -0.39
N LEU A 314 19.05 -7.65 0.82
CA LEU A 314 20.02 -7.31 1.86
C LEU A 314 21.48 -7.58 1.42
N GLN A 315 21.73 -8.70 0.74
CA GLN A 315 23.06 -9.03 0.20
C GLN A 315 23.49 -8.02 -0.87
N ARG A 316 22.61 -7.65 -1.80
CA ARG A 316 22.90 -6.64 -2.83
C ARG A 316 23.20 -5.29 -2.20
N ASP A 317 22.42 -4.88 -1.20
CA ASP A 317 22.62 -3.62 -0.50
C ASP A 317 23.93 -3.61 0.30
N GLN A 318 24.26 -4.68 1.02
CA GLN A 318 25.56 -4.79 1.69
C GLN A 318 26.73 -4.72 0.72
N THR A 319 26.61 -5.39 -0.43
CA THR A 319 27.65 -5.37 -1.48
C THR A 319 27.78 -3.97 -2.08
N ALA A 320 26.65 -3.28 -2.30
CA ALA A 320 26.64 -1.90 -2.77
C ALA A 320 27.22 -0.92 -1.74
N ILE A 321 26.95 -1.11 -0.44
CA ILE A 321 27.51 -0.30 0.64
C ILE A 321 29.02 -0.52 0.74
N LYS A 322 29.50 -1.78 0.74
CA LYS A 322 30.94 -2.10 0.72
C LYS A 322 31.63 -1.59 -0.55
N GLY A 323 30.94 -1.60 -1.68
CA GLY A 323 31.43 -1.01 -2.93
C GLY A 323 31.52 0.52 -2.89
N ARG A 324 30.62 1.18 -2.17
CA ARG A 324 30.60 2.64 -1.97
C ARG A 324 31.55 3.14 -0.87
N SER A 325 31.99 2.27 0.03
CA SER A 325 32.96 2.62 1.08
C SER A 325 34.40 2.53 0.62
N LYS A 326 34.67 1.94 -0.55
CA LYS A 326 35.92 2.25 -1.28
C LYS A 326 35.78 3.71 -1.68
N ASP A 327 36.73 4.53 -1.24
CA ASP A 327 36.69 6.00 -1.32
C ASP A 327 35.95 6.46 -2.56
N PRO A 328 34.90 7.30 -2.43
CA PRO A 328 34.24 7.82 -3.60
C PRO A 328 35.32 8.48 -4.44
N GLU A 329 35.65 7.87 -5.59
CA GLU A 329 36.37 8.57 -6.64
C GLU A 329 35.70 9.93 -6.72
N PRO A 330 36.46 11.03 -6.54
CA PRO A 330 35.89 12.36 -6.46
C PRO A 330 34.98 12.48 -7.66
N ARG A 331 33.67 12.46 -7.41
CA ARG A 331 32.69 12.63 -8.48
C ARG A 331 33.03 14.01 -8.99
N SER A 332 33.72 14.07 -10.12
CA SER A 332 33.92 15.32 -10.81
C SER A 332 32.52 15.90 -10.90
N LEU A 333 32.38 17.16 -10.52
CA LEU A 333 31.18 17.95 -10.76
C LEU A 333 31.03 18.15 -12.28
N SER A 334 31.13 17.08 -13.06
CA SER A 334 30.94 17.04 -14.49
C SER A 334 29.47 17.36 -14.72
N ALA A 335 29.28 18.61 -15.14
CA ALA A 335 28.16 19.17 -15.88
C ALA A 335 26.76 18.69 -15.46
N LYS A 336 25.98 19.62 -14.89
CA LYS A 336 24.52 19.51 -14.80
C LYS A 336 23.97 18.86 -16.08
N VAL A 337 23.50 17.61 -16.00
CA VAL A 337 22.91 16.82 -17.11
C VAL A 337 21.53 17.37 -17.53
N HIS A 338 21.22 18.61 -17.16
CA HIS A 338 20.00 19.33 -17.50
C HIS A 338 20.38 20.50 -18.41
N PHE A 339 20.75 20.17 -19.64
CA PHE A 339 20.95 21.15 -20.70
C PHE A 339 19.86 20.94 -21.75
N THR A 340 19.32 22.03 -22.28
CA THR A 340 18.54 22.00 -23.53
C THR A 340 19.56 21.73 -24.63
N PRO A 341 19.58 20.55 -25.26
CA PRO A 341 20.45 20.30 -26.40
C PRO A 341 20.33 21.46 -27.40
N GLU A 342 21.43 21.92 -27.98
CA GLU A 342 21.45 23.13 -28.82
C GLU A 342 20.47 23.01 -29.99
N ASP A 343 20.32 21.80 -30.52
CA ASP A 343 19.38 21.38 -31.56
C ASP A 343 17.90 21.42 -31.15
N LEU A 344 17.59 21.50 -29.85
CA LEU A 344 16.22 21.58 -29.35
C LEU A 344 15.84 22.99 -28.88
N LYS A 345 16.76 23.96 -28.88
CA LYS A 345 16.47 25.34 -28.45
C LYS A 345 15.44 26.00 -29.36
N ASP A 346 15.54 25.77 -30.67
CA ASP A 346 14.64 26.36 -31.66
C ASP A 346 13.24 25.72 -31.65
N LEU A 347 13.05 24.64 -30.91
CA LEU A 347 11.76 23.97 -30.78
C LEU A 347 10.87 24.56 -29.70
N VAL A 348 11.41 25.36 -28.78
CA VAL A 348 10.62 26.06 -27.75
C VAL A 348 10.44 27.53 -28.13
N PRO A 349 9.34 28.17 -27.69
CA PRO A 349 9.14 29.60 -27.90
C PRO A 349 10.33 30.42 -27.37
N ASP A 350 10.75 31.46 -28.10
CA ASP A 350 11.79 32.41 -27.70
C ASP A 350 11.28 33.39 -26.63
N THR A 351 10.74 32.83 -25.54
CA THR A 351 10.26 33.55 -24.37
C THR A 351 11.31 33.41 -23.27
N PRO A 352 11.82 34.50 -22.67
CA PRO A 352 12.82 34.43 -21.62
C PRO A 352 12.38 33.54 -20.46
N GLY A 353 13.08 32.42 -20.26
CA GLY A 353 12.76 31.42 -19.23
C GLY A 353 12.07 30.15 -19.74
N SER A 354 11.70 30.09 -21.02
CA SER A 354 11.29 28.86 -21.69
C SER A 354 12.51 27.98 -21.99
N TYR A 355 12.46 26.71 -21.62
CA TYR A 355 13.52 25.74 -21.94
C TYR A 355 13.00 24.30 -21.91
N LEU A 356 13.75 23.39 -22.55
CA LEU A 356 13.40 21.98 -22.66
C LEU A 356 14.55 21.12 -22.18
N THR A 357 14.27 20.15 -21.32
CA THR A 357 15.28 19.24 -20.79
C THR A 357 15.06 17.83 -21.31
N ARG A 358 16.14 17.17 -21.75
CA ARG A 358 16.15 15.76 -22.15
C ARG A 358 16.87 14.93 -21.10
N HIS A 359 16.22 13.88 -20.61
CA HIS A 359 16.79 12.96 -19.62
C HIS A 359 16.89 11.54 -20.21
N PRO A 360 18.03 11.17 -20.83
CA PRO A 360 18.16 9.91 -21.57
C PRO A 360 17.98 8.68 -20.67
N VAL A 361 18.49 8.72 -19.44
CA VAL A 361 18.36 7.61 -18.46
C VAL A 361 16.91 7.35 -18.04
N LEU A 362 16.14 8.43 -17.83
CA LEU A 362 14.74 8.34 -17.43
C LEU A 362 13.79 8.22 -18.63
N LYS A 363 14.35 8.21 -19.85
CA LYS A 363 13.62 8.27 -21.11
C LYS A 363 12.53 9.34 -21.11
N ARG A 364 12.91 10.58 -20.76
CA ARG A 364 11.98 11.67 -20.46
C ARG A 364 12.36 13.00 -21.10
N TYR A 365 11.38 13.70 -21.65
CA TYR A 365 11.45 15.12 -21.97
C TYR A 365 10.63 15.93 -20.97
N GLN A 366 11.11 17.13 -20.62
CA GLN A 366 10.37 18.07 -19.78
C GLN A 366 10.57 19.50 -20.29
N ALA A 367 9.48 20.13 -20.72
CA ALA A 367 9.45 21.54 -21.11
C ALA A 367 9.00 22.42 -19.94
N PHE A 368 9.56 23.61 -19.85
CA PHE A 368 9.22 24.65 -18.89
C PHE A 368 8.79 25.90 -19.64
N TYR A 369 7.70 26.52 -19.20
CA TYR A 369 7.19 27.77 -19.76
C TYR A 369 6.91 28.76 -18.61
N PRO A 370 7.47 29.98 -18.65
CA PRO A 370 7.24 30.99 -17.63
C PRO A 370 5.85 31.60 -17.81
N VAL A 371 5.02 31.55 -16.78
CA VAL A 371 3.72 32.22 -16.78
C VAL A 371 3.83 33.47 -15.94
N ASN A 372 3.64 34.62 -16.60
CA ASN A 372 3.67 35.91 -15.93
C ASN A 372 2.41 36.04 -15.06
N SER A 373 2.57 35.96 -13.73
CA SER A 373 1.42 35.98 -12.81
C SER A 373 0.73 37.33 -12.78
N ALA A 374 1.33 38.40 -13.33
CA ALA A 374 0.76 39.74 -13.34
C ALA A 374 -0.67 39.79 -13.93
N VAL A 375 -0.99 38.91 -14.88
CA VAL A 375 -2.35 38.79 -15.46
C VAL A 375 -3.34 38.09 -14.51
N LEU A 376 -2.85 37.30 -13.54
CA LEU A 376 -3.66 36.54 -12.58
C LEU A 376 -3.71 37.16 -11.18
N SER A 377 -2.76 38.04 -10.85
CA SER A 377 -2.65 38.68 -9.53
C SER A 377 -2.75 40.19 -9.65
N ALA A 378 -3.95 40.69 -9.99
CA ALA A 378 -4.27 42.10 -9.82
C ALA A 378 -4.16 42.45 -8.31
N GLY A 379 -3.10 43.17 -7.92
CA GLY A 379 -2.99 43.80 -6.60
C GLY A 379 -1.98 43.24 -5.59
N LYS A 380 -0.90 42.56 -6.00
CA LYS A 380 0.25 42.28 -5.09
C LYS A 380 1.57 42.67 -5.74
N ASP A 381 2.36 43.48 -5.04
CA ASP A 381 3.50 44.26 -5.56
C ASP A 381 4.77 43.47 -5.92
N GLU A 382 4.73 42.13 -5.99
CA GLU A 382 5.85 41.34 -6.51
C GLU A 382 5.35 40.19 -7.40
N ALA A 383 5.55 40.34 -8.71
CA ALA A 383 5.25 39.29 -9.69
C ALA A 383 6.20 38.10 -9.48
N LYS A 384 5.75 37.08 -8.74
CA LYS A 384 6.46 35.79 -8.70
C LYS A 384 6.23 35.06 -10.02
N ALA A 385 7.28 34.95 -10.83
CA ALA A 385 7.28 34.10 -12.01
C ALA A 385 7.05 32.64 -11.58
N PHE A 386 5.91 32.06 -11.98
CA PHE A 386 5.65 30.63 -11.83
C PHE A 386 5.97 29.94 -13.15
N ASN A 387 6.81 28.91 -13.10
CA ASN A 387 7.06 28.07 -14.26
C ASN A 387 6.01 26.95 -14.29
N LYS A 388 5.19 26.92 -15.34
CA LYS A 388 4.47 25.69 -15.67
C LYS A 388 5.47 24.72 -16.31
N SER A 389 5.24 23.43 -16.15
CA SER A 389 6.04 22.42 -16.83
C SER A 389 5.18 21.26 -17.30
N ARG A 390 5.59 20.62 -18.39
CA ARG A 390 5.01 19.37 -18.88
C ARG A 390 6.10 18.36 -19.16
N THR A 391 5.77 17.10 -18.89
CA THR A 391 6.69 15.97 -18.99
C THR A 391 6.08 14.89 -19.87
N ALA A 392 6.88 14.30 -20.74
CA ALA A 392 6.52 13.12 -21.52
C ALA A 392 7.65 12.09 -21.46
N THR A 393 7.30 10.81 -21.34
CA THR A 393 8.25 9.69 -21.30
C THR A 393 8.11 8.80 -22.53
N TRP A 394 9.22 8.45 -23.15
CA TRP A 394 9.25 7.47 -24.24
C TRP A 394 9.51 6.07 -23.70
N GLU A 395 8.92 5.07 -24.35
CA GLU A 395 8.90 3.67 -23.89
C GLU A 395 8.34 3.50 -22.45
N GLY A 396 7.62 4.50 -21.95
CA GLY A 396 7.00 4.44 -20.63
C GLY A 396 5.87 3.41 -20.57
N PRO A 397 5.62 2.81 -19.39
CA PRO A 397 4.69 1.69 -19.23
C PRO A 397 3.23 2.06 -19.57
N GLU A 398 2.85 3.33 -19.45
CA GLU A 398 1.47 3.78 -19.64
C GLU A 398 1.15 4.13 -21.10
N ARG A 399 2.01 4.92 -21.77
CA ARG A 399 1.69 5.51 -23.08
C ARG A 399 2.53 4.97 -24.24
N ARG A 400 3.62 4.24 -23.96
CA ARG A 400 4.53 3.65 -24.97
C ARG A 400 4.89 4.60 -26.11
N LEU A 401 5.10 5.89 -25.80
CA LEU A 401 5.46 6.88 -26.80
C LEU A 401 6.82 6.54 -27.42
N THR A 402 6.99 6.83 -28.71
CA THR A 402 8.32 6.91 -29.31
C THR A 402 9.05 8.13 -28.77
N GLU A 403 10.38 8.18 -28.91
CA GLU A 403 11.16 9.34 -28.46
C GLU A 403 10.69 10.64 -29.15
N ALA A 404 10.43 10.57 -30.46
CA ALA A 404 9.90 11.70 -31.23
C ALA A 404 8.51 12.14 -30.75
N ALA A 405 7.61 11.21 -30.44
CA ALA A 405 6.27 11.54 -29.94
C ALA A 405 6.32 12.19 -28.55
N ALA A 406 7.22 11.73 -27.67
CA ALA A 406 7.43 12.35 -26.37
C ALA A 406 8.01 13.78 -26.49
N LEU A 407 8.94 13.99 -27.42
CA LEU A 407 9.46 15.33 -27.72
C LEU A 407 8.35 16.26 -28.25
N TRP A 408 7.58 15.78 -29.23
CA TRP A 408 6.51 16.57 -29.86
C TRP A 408 5.45 16.98 -28.85
N GLU A 409 5.05 16.08 -27.94
CA GLU A 409 4.04 16.40 -26.91
C GLU A 409 4.47 17.55 -25.99
N VAL A 410 5.74 17.62 -25.59
CA VAL A 410 6.22 18.71 -24.73
C VAL A 410 6.44 20.01 -25.50
N VAL A 411 6.78 19.92 -26.79
CA VAL A 411 6.96 21.05 -27.70
C VAL A 411 5.61 21.71 -28.02
N GLU A 412 4.63 20.93 -28.47
CA GLU A 412 3.26 21.41 -28.73
C GLU A 412 2.70 22.11 -27.49
N TRP A 413 2.85 21.50 -26.32
CA TRP A 413 2.40 22.11 -25.08
C TRP A 413 3.09 23.45 -24.78
N ALA A 414 4.39 23.58 -25.05
CA ALA A 414 5.11 24.84 -24.82
C ALA A 414 4.60 25.95 -25.76
N TRP A 415 4.31 25.62 -27.02
CA TRP A 415 3.71 26.55 -27.98
C TRP A 415 2.26 26.89 -27.66
N ASP A 416 1.46 25.92 -27.21
CA ASP A 416 0.09 26.17 -26.73
C ASP A 416 0.09 27.16 -25.55
N MET A 417 1.03 27.02 -24.62
CA MET A 417 1.21 27.98 -23.52
C MET A 417 1.61 29.36 -24.05
N HIS A 418 2.45 29.42 -25.08
CA HIS A 418 2.85 30.68 -25.69
C HIS A 418 1.67 31.41 -26.34
N VAL A 419 0.88 30.71 -27.15
CA VAL A 419 -0.32 31.27 -27.80
C VAL A 419 -1.34 31.75 -26.76
N GLN A 420 -1.52 30.99 -25.67
CA GLN A 420 -2.44 31.38 -24.59
C GLN A 420 -2.01 32.63 -23.81
N HIS A 421 -0.70 32.86 -23.69
CA HIS A 421 -0.14 33.93 -22.87
C HIS A 421 0.36 35.15 -23.68
N HIS A 422 0.47 35.01 -25.00
CA HIS A 422 0.77 36.08 -25.95
C HIS A 422 -0.28 36.04 -27.08
N PRO A 423 -1.54 36.43 -26.81
CA PRO A 423 -2.53 36.53 -27.87
C PRO A 423 -1.99 37.53 -28.91
N ILE A 424 -1.90 37.07 -30.15
CA ILE A 424 -1.51 37.90 -31.29
C ILE A 424 -2.52 39.04 -31.36
N ASP A 425 -2.07 40.28 -31.21
CA ASP A 425 -2.91 41.45 -31.42
C ASP A 425 -3.28 41.50 -32.91
N PRO A 426 -4.56 41.26 -33.28
CA PRO A 426 -4.96 41.20 -34.67
C PRO A 426 -4.83 42.55 -35.41
N GLY A 427 -4.50 43.64 -34.70
CA GLY A 427 -4.28 44.97 -35.28
C GLY A 427 -2.84 45.31 -35.68
N ALA A 428 -1.85 44.49 -35.33
CA ALA A 428 -0.44 44.80 -35.62
C ALA A 428 -0.06 44.40 -37.07
N THR A 429 -0.31 45.29 -38.03
CA THR A 429 0.19 45.15 -39.42
C THR A 429 1.72 45.09 -39.44
N SER A 430 2.26 44.07 -40.11
CA SER A 430 3.68 43.72 -40.18
C SER A 430 4.57 44.89 -40.64
N SER A 431 5.42 45.39 -39.75
CA SER A 431 6.64 46.10 -40.15
C SER A 431 7.73 45.09 -40.47
N GLU A 432 8.43 45.30 -41.59
CA GLU A 432 9.44 44.40 -42.16
C GLU A 432 10.59 44.07 -41.19
N PRO A 433 11.10 42.81 -41.19
CA PRO A 433 12.26 42.45 -40.39
C PRO A 433 13.57 42.95 -41.03
N SER A 434 14.32 43.75 -40.27
CA SER A 434 15.64 44.24 -40.66
C SER A 434 16.65 43.08 -40.80
N LYS A 435 17.27 42.97 -41.99
CA LYS A 435 18.34 42.02 -42.29
C LYS A 435 19.64 42.40 -41.58
N LYS A 436 20.04 41.65 -40.55
CA LYS A 436 21.47 41.51 -40.16
C LYS A 436 21.79 40.05 -39.84
N ALA A 437 22.11 39.27 -40.86
CA ALA A 437 22.69 37.94 -40.74
C ALA A 437 24.22 38.02 -40.91
N LYS A 438 24.98 37.68 -39.87
CA LYS A 438 26.42 37.43 -39.93
C LYS A 438 26.66 35.96 -40.27
N ALA A 439 27.32 35.72 -41.39
CA ALA A 439 27.77 34.41 -41.84
C ALA A 439 28.92 33.88 -40.97
N LYS A 440 28.86 32.60 -40.56
CA LYS A 440 30.03 31.82 -40.11
C LYS A 440 29.96 30.38 -40.62
N SER A 441 30.87 30.10 -41.56
CA SER A 441 31.65 28.88 -41.82
C SER A 441 31.08 27.49 -41.51
N ALA A 442 30.95 26.69 -42.57
CA ALA A 442 30.72 25.23 -42.58
C ALA A 442 31.95 24.41 -42.15
N PRO A 443 31.78 23.19 -41.60
CA PRO A 443 32.84 22.19 -41.51
C PRO A 443 32.69 21.04 -42.52
N LYS A 444 33.87 20.57 -42.96
CA LYS A 444 34.16 19.54 -43.96
C LYS A 444 33.66 18.13 -43.58
N ALA A 445 33.19 17.41 -44.60
CA ALA A 445 32.93 15.98 -44.61
C ALA A 445 34.21 15.12 -44.55
N LYS A 446 34.16 13.99 -43.84
CA LYS A 446 35.12 12.88 -43.95
C LYS A 446 34.41 11.52 -43.92
N THR A 447 34.38 10.89 -45.10
CA THR A 447 34.67 9.46 -45.42
C THR A 447 34.32 8.33 -44.45
N ALA A 448 33.52 7.39 -44.97
CA ALA A 448 33.31 6.01 -44.50
C ALA A 448 34.54 5.10 -44.66
N PRO A 449 34.57 3.93 -43.98
CA PRO A 449 34.71 2.70 -44.78
C PRO A 449 33.97 1.44 -44.25
N LYS A 450 33.42 0.71 -45.23
CA LYS A 450 33.38 -0.75 -45.52
C LYS A 450 33.15 -1.81 -44.44
N ALA A 451 32.21 -2.68 -44.80
CA ALA A 451 31.85 -3.98 -44.24
C ALA A 451 32.97 -5.05 -44.27
N LYS A 452 32.92 -6.00 -43.31
CA LYS A 452 33.44 -7.37 -43.44
C LYS A 452 32.53 -8.39 -42.75
N GLN A 453 32.44 -9.54 -43.41
CA GLN A 453 31.60 -10.72 -43.18
C GLN A 453 31.99 -11.52 -41.93
N GLY A 454 31.05 -12.36 -41.45
CA GLY A 454 31.12 -13.19 -40.24
C GLY A 454 32.17 -14.32 -40.24
N PRO A 455 32.15 -15.23 -39.23
CA PRO A 455 31.30 -16.41 -39.38
C PRO A 455 30.79 -17.13 -38.09
N LYS A 456 29.85 -18.05 -38.34
CA LYS A 456 29.60 -19.36 -37.70
C LYS A 456 28.93 -19.42 -36.31
N ALA A 457 27.66 -19.82 -36.39
CA ALA A 457 26.83 -20.38 -35.33
C ALA A 457 27.46 -21.61 -34.67
N LYS A 458 27.38 -21.65 -33.33
CA LYS A 458 27.49 -22.86 -32.52
C LYS A 458 26.11 -23.17 -31.96
N THR A 459 25.59 -24.33 -32.31
CA THR A 459 24.35 -24.93 -31.80
C THR A 459 24.47 -25.23 -30.31
N GLU A 460 23.66 -24.57 -29.49
CA GLU A 460 23.44 -24.91 -28.08
C GLU A 460 22.54 -26.15 -27.94
N PRO A 461 22.73 -26.98 -26.89
CA PRO A 461 21.91 -28.15 -26.64
C PRO A 461 20.49 -27.73 -26.21
N LYS A 462 19.49 -28.35 -26.83
CA LYS A 462 18.06 -28.15 -26.53
C LYS A 462 17.82 -28.37 -25.03
N ALA A 463 17.57 -27.28 -24.31
CA ALA A 463 17.10 -27.32 -22.93
C ALA A 463 15.80 -28.13 -22.86
N GLY A 464 15.80 -29.18 -22.04
CA GLY A 464 14.61 -29.96 -21.74
C GLY A 464 13.47 -29.04 -21.30
N LYS A 465 12.29 -29.26 -21.89
CA LYS A 465 11.07 -28.48 -21.68
C LYS A 465 10.82 -28.32 -20.18
N ARG A 466 11.11 -27.13 -19.63
CA ARG A 466 10.81 -26.77 -18.24
C ARG A 466 9.32 -26.95 -18.02
N ARG A 467 8.93 -27.72 -17.00
CA ARG A 467 7.54 -27.74 -16.52
C ARG A 467 7.34 -26.46 -15.71
N GLU A 468 6.58 -25.53 -16.25
CA GLU A 468 6.24 -24.28 -15.57
C GLU A 468 5.43 -24.61 -14.31
N TYR A 469 5.81 -24.01 -13.18
CA TYR A 469 5.08 -24.16 -11.93
C TYR A 469 3.80 -23.33 -11.99
N GLU A 470 2.67 -24.00 -12.11
CA GLU A 470 1.38 -23.35 -12.29
C GLU A 470 0.85 -22.82 -10.95
N LEU A 471 1.18 -21.56 -10.64
CA LEU A 471 0.91 -20.89 -9.36
C LEU A 471 -0.56 -20.91 -8.92
N LEU A 472 -1.50 -21.07 -9.86
CA LEU A 472 -2.92 -21.14 -9.56
C LEU A 472 -3.36 -22.52 -9.09
N HIS A 473 -2.70 -23.58 -9.55
CA HIS A 473 -3.03 -24.97 -9.21
C HIS A 473 -2.12 -25.54 -8.11
N LEU A 474 -0.94 -24.95 -7.91
CA LEU A 474 0.04 -25.34 -6.90
C LEU A 474 0.46 -24.11 -6.07
N ASN A 475 -0.13 -23.96 -4.87
CA ASN A 475 0.25 -22.90 -3.93
C ASN A 475 1.40 -23.34 -2.99
N CYS A 476 1.70 -22.53 -1.98
CA CYS A 476 2.69 -22.87 -0.95
C CYS A 476 2.39 -24.18 -0.19
N THR A 477 1.12 -24.61 -0.06
CA THR A 477 0.78 -25.84 0.67
C THR A 477 1.13 -27.09 -0.14
N HIS A 478 1.11 -27.04 -1.47
CA HIS A 478 1.58 -28.15 -2.31
C HIS A 478 3.09 -28.32 -2.24
N PHE A 479 3.81 -27.19 -2.22
CA PHE A 479 5.25 -27.18 -2.00
C PHE A 479 5.60 -27.75 -0.63
N SER A 480 4.92 -27.30 0.44
CA SER A 480 5.15 -27.81 1.79
C SER A 480 4.87 -29.31 1.91
N ASP A 481 3.82 -29.83 1.26
CA ASP A 481 3.52 -31.28 1.24
C ASP A 481 4.64 -32.10 0.58
N GLU A 482 5.12 -31.64 -0.58
CA GLU A 482 6.20 -32.30 -1.32
C GLU A 482 7.54 -32.19 -0.57
N PHE A 483 7.78 -31.05 0.08
CA PHE A 483 8.95 -30.85 0.92
C PHE A 483 8.94 -31.77 2.16
N CYS A 484 7.82 -31.86 2.87
CA CYS A 484 7.64 -32.81 3.97
C CYS A 484 7.88 -34.26 3.51
N ARG A 485 7.35 -34.65 2.34
CA ARG A 485 7.59 -35.99 1.77
C ARG A 485 9.07 -36.26 1.51
N ARG A 486 9.81 -35.30 0.96
CA ARG A 486 11.24 -35.46 0.66
C ARG A 486 12.10 -35.53 1.91
N LEU A 487 11.64 -34.94 3.00
CA LEU A 487 12.27 -35.04 4.32
C LEU A 487 11.89 -36.32 5.09
N GLY A 488 11.06 -37.20 4.51
CA GLY A 488 10.56 -38.41 5.20
C GLY A 488 9.54 -38.11 6.29
N LEU A 489 8.99 -36.89 6.33
CA LEU A 489 7.92 -36.50 7.25
C LEU A 489 6.55 -36.92 6.69
N GLU A 490 5.57 -37.00 7.58
CA GLU A 490 4.19 -37.26 7.20
C GLU A 490 3.63 -36.11 6.34
N ARG A 491 2.64 -36.42 5.50
CA ARG A 491 2.02 -35.45 4.59
C ARG A 491 1.29 -34.37 5.37
N ILE A 492 1.22 -33.17 4.80
CA ILE A 492 0.37 -32.14 5.42
C ILE A 492 -1.12 -32.57 5.33
N PRO A 493 -1.97 -32.18 6.28
CA PRO A 493 -3.38 -32.57 6.26
C PRO A 493 -4.07 -32.21 4.94
N ALA A 494 -4.82 -33.16 4.38
CA ALA A 494 -5.40 -33.02 3.04
C ALA A 494 -6.29 -31.78 2.89
N TRP A 495 -6.96 -31.34 3.95
CA TRP A 495 -7.78 -30.13 3.94
C TRP A 495 -6.97 -28.85 3.67
N VAL A 496 -5.72 -28.77 4.16
CA VAL A 496 -4.80 -27.64 3.93
C VAL A 496 -4.31 -27.63 2.48
N ARG A 497 -4.05 -28.82 1.92
CA ARG A 497 -3.67 -29.00 0.51
C ARG A 497 -4.83 -28.67 -0.44
N ASN A 498 -6.06 -29.01 -0.07
CA ASN A 498 -7.25 -28.83 -0.90
C ASN A 498 -7.74 -27.37 -1.04
N LEU A 499 -7.15 -26.41 -0.32
CA LEU A 499 -7.49 -25.00 -0.44
C LEU A 499 -7.05 -24.38 -1.78
N ALA A 500 -5.97 -24.87 -2.41
CA ALA A 500 -5.51 -24.34 -3.70
C ALA A 500 -6.42 -24.74 -4.86
N PRO A 501 -6.80 -26.02 -5.03
CA PRO A 501 -7.78 -26.42 -6.05
C PRO A 501 -9.14 -25.74 -5.84
N ALA A 502 -9.55 -25.52 -4.58
CA ALA A 502 -10.76 -24.76 -4.27
C ALA A 502 -10.64 -23.30 -4.69
N GLY A 503 -9.49 -22.66 -4.45
CA GLY A 503 -9.18 -21.30 -4.93
C GLY A 503 -9.14 -21.21 -6.45
N ALA A 504 -8.47 -22.14 -7.13
CA ALA A 504 -8.40 -22.23 -8.59
C ALA A 504 -9.79 -22.39 -9.21
N PHE A 505 -10.62 -23.26 -8.63
CA PHE A 505 -11.99 -23.50 -9.04
C PHE A 505 -12.88 -22.26 -8.84
N CYS A 506 -12.78 -21.58 -7.69
CA CYS A 506 -13.46 -20.31 -7.45
C CYS A 506 -13.03 -19.22 -8.43
N THR A 507 -11.75 -19.17 -8.79
CA THR A 507 -11.22 -18.19 -9.75
C THR A 507 -11.70 -18.49 -11.16
N GLY A 508 -11.72 -19.77 -11.56
CA GLY A 508 -12.32 -20.22 -12.82
C GLY A 508 -13.82 -19.90 -12.91
N GLY A 509 -14.56 -20.11 -11.81
CA GLY A 509 -15.98 -19.73 -11.70
C GLY A 509 -16.21 -18.22 -11.81
N ILE A 510 -15.34 -17.40 -11.19
CA ILE A 510 -15.41 -15.93 -11.28
C ILE A 510 -15.05 -15.42 -12.67
N VAL A 511 -14.06 -16.02 -13.34
CA VAL A 511 -13.70 -15.69 -14.74
C VAL A 511 -14.82 -16.08 -15.69
N TYR A 512 -15.48 -17.24 -15.47
CA TYR A 512 -16.68 -17.63 -16.20
C TYR A 512 -17.81 -16.61 -16.00
N ILE A 513 -18.12 -16.22 -14.76
CA ILE A 513 -19.14 -15.20 -14.45
C ILE A 513 -18.79 -13.84 -15.07
N LYS A 514 -17.52 -13.44 -15.10
CA LYS A 514 -17.08 -12.20 -15.75
C LYS A 514 -17.23 -12.24 -17.27
N ASN A 515 -16.95 -13.38 -17.90
CA ASN A 515 -17.04 -13.53 -19.35
C ASN A 515 -18.50 -13.71 -19.82
N VAL A 516 -19.37 -14.23 -18.96
CA VAL A 516 -20.83 -14.31 -19.18
C VAL A 516 -21.51 -12.96 -18.89
N GLY A 517 -21.04 -12.23 -17.87
CA GLY A 517 -21.62 -10.94 -17.42
C GLY A 517 -21.38 -9.73 -18.34
N THR A 518 -20.58 -9.85 -19.41
CA THR A 518 -20.42 -8.80 -20.42
C THR A 518 -21.36 -8.95 -21.62
N ALA A 519 -22.16 -10.02 -21.69
CA ALA A 519 -23.16 -10.20 -22.73
C ALA A 519 -24.44 -9.39 -22.42
N PRO A 520 -24.98 -8.59 -23.36
CA PRO A 520 -26.19 -7.78 -23.17
C PRO A 520 -27.43 -8.56 -22.68
N SER A 521 -27.53 -9.85 -23.01
CA SER A 521 -28.62 -10.74 -22.59
C SER A 521 -28.63 -11.02 -21.08
N VAL A 522 -27.47 -11.03 -20.42
CA VAL A 522 -27.35 -11.31 -18.97
C VAL A 522 -27.72 -10.09 -18.14
N LEU A 523 -27.52 -8.88 -18.66
CA LEU A 523 -27.98 -7.65 -18.02
C LEU A 523 -29.53 -7.55 -18.00
N ALA A 524 -30.20 -8.17 -18.98
CA ALA A 524 -31.65 -8.30 -19.02
C ALA A 524 -32.17 -9.36 -18.03
N ALA A 525 -31.54 -10.54 -17.97
CA ALA A 525 -31.87 -11.61 -17.01
C ALA A 525 -31.61 -11.19 -15.54
N ALA A 526 -30.54 -10.44 -15.29
CA ALA A 526 -30.25 -9.87 -13.96
C ALA A 526 -31.25 -8.78 -13.55
N LYS A 527 -31.83 -8.02 -14.50
CA LYS A 527 -32.95 -7.10 -14.24
C LYS A 527 -34.28 -7.84 -14.02
N ALA A 528 -34.41 -9.07 -14.49
CA ALA A 528 -35.59 -9.92 -14.30
C ALA A 528 -35.53 -10.81 -13.05
N GLY A 529 -34.42 -10.82 -12.29
CA GLY A 529 -34.29 -11.55 -11.02
C GLY A 529 -33.80 -13.00 -11.13
N GLU A 530 -33.43 -13.47 -12.32
CA GLU A 530 -33.10 -14.90 -12.57
C GLU A 530 -31.75 -15.33 -11.95
N VAL A 531 -30.81 -14.40 -11.78
CA VAL A 531 -29.47 -14.65 -11.20
C VAL A 531 -29.54 -14.98 -9.70
N GLU A 532 -30.58 -14.52 -9.00
CA GLU A 532 -30.77 -14.77 -7.57
C GLU A 532 -31.19 -16.23 -7.30
N VAL A 533 -31.95 -16.83 -8.22
CA VAL A 533 -32.41 -18.22 -8.14
C VAL A 533 -31.24 -19.20 -8.23
N GLU A 534 -30.23 -18.90 -9.04
CA GLU A 534 -29.09 -19.80 -9.25
C GLU A 534 -28.15 -19.87 -8.03
N ILE A 535 -27.92 -18.73 -7.35
CA ILE A 535 -27.14 -18.71 -6.10
C ILE A 535 -27.89 -19.43 -4.98
N LEU A 536 -29.21 -19.28 -4.90
CA LEU A 536 -30.02 -19.99 -3.92
C LEU A 536 -29.97 -21.51 -4.16
N ASN A 537 -29.98 -21.96 -5.42
CA ASN A 537 -29.82 -23.37 -5.77
C ASN A 537 -28.44 -23.91 -5.37
N ILE A 538 -27.35 -23.15 -5.58
CA ILE A 538 -26.00 -23.53 -5.13
C ILE A 538 -25.98 -23.73 -3.61
N LEU A 539 -26.51 -22.76 -2.87
CA LEU A 539 -26.54 -22.81 -1.40
C LEU A 539 -27.40 -23.95 -0.88
N GLN A 540 -28.55 -24.17 -1.51
CA GLN A 540 -29.49 -25.22 -1.14
C GLN A 540 -28.86 -26.61 -1.30
N ARG A 541 -28.19 -26.85 -2.42
CA ARG A 541 -27.46 -28.10 -2.69
C ARG A 541 -26.28 -28.31 -1.72
N GLY A 542 -25.64 -27.20 -1.33
CA GLY A 542 -24.67 -27.16 -0.26
C GLY A 542 -25.19 -27.64 1.09
N LYS A 543 -26.37 -27.17 1.47
CA LYS A 543 -27.07 -27.56 2.70
C LYS A 543 -27.46 -29.03 2.65
N GLU A 544 -28.00 -29.50 1.53
CA GLU A 544 -28.36 -30.91 1.33
C GLU A 544 -27.15 -31.84 1.48
N LEU A 545 -26.01 -31.47 0.90
CA LEU A 545 -24.77 -32.25 1.03
C LEU A 545 -24.21 -32.32 2.45
N ARG A 546 -24.60 -31.40 3.34
CA ARG A 546 -24.29 -31.50 4.77
C ARG A 546 -25.43 -32.06 5.61
N GLN A 547 -26.47 -32.59 4.95
CA GLN A 547 -27.69 -33.12 5.56
C GLN A 547 -28.44 -32.07 6.41
N ALA A 548 -28.36 -30.80 6.02
CA ALA A 548 -29.09 -29.73 6.68
C ALA A 548 -30.41 -29.44 5.99
N LYS A 549 -31.41 -29.07 6.78
CA LYS A 549 -32.71 -28.60 6.28
C LYS A 549 -32.50 -27.36 5.38
N PRO A 550 -33.33 -27.16 4.34
CA PRO A 550 -33.29 -25.95 3.50
C PRO A 550 -33.31 -24.64 4.31
N SER A 551 -34.09 -24.63 5.39
CA SER A 551 -34.25 -23.52 6.33
C SER A 551 -33.09 -23.33 7.31
N ALA A 552 -32.13 -24.26 7.38
CA ALA A 552 -31.00 -24.15 8.29
C ALA A 552 -30.14 -22.92 7.98
N HIS A 553 -29.53 -22.35 9.03
CA HIS A 553 -28.60 -21.23 8.87
C HIS A 553 -27.48 -21.59 7.89
N TYR A 554 -27.06 -20.58 7.11
CA TYR A 554 -25.97 -20.71 6.16
C TYR A 554 -24.64 -20.96 6.88
N HIS A 555 -23.89 -21.93 6.40
CA HIS A 555 -22.46 -22.08 6.71
C HIS A 555 -21.65 -21.86 5.43
N PHE A 556 -20.44 -21.29 5.56
CA PHE A 556 -19.55 -21.07 4.41
C PHE A 556 -19.30 -22.34 3.57
N GLY A 557 -19.33 -23.51 4.22
CA GLY A 557 -19.27 -24.81 3.57
C GLY A 557 -20.42 -25.10 2.61
N ASP A 558 -21.59 -24.49 2.76
CA ASP A 558 -22.76 -24.74 1.90
C ASP A 558 -22.48 -24.24 0.48
N PHE A 559 -22.01 -23.00 0.33
CA PHE A 559 -21.71 -22.46 -1.00
C PHE A 559 -20.65 -23.28 -1.73
N THR A 560 -19.56 -23.61 -1.03
CA THR A 560 -18.44 -24.36 -1.61
C THR A 560 -18.82 -25.80 -1.97
N ARG A 561 -19.59 -26.50 -1.11
CA ARG A 561 -20.11 -27.85 -1.41
C ARG A 561 -21.08 -27.84 -2.59
N GLY A 562 -21.98 -26.86 -2.64
CA GLY A 562 -22.92 -26.69 -3.75
C GLY A 562 -22.22 -26.46 -5.09
N LEU A 563 -21.22 -25.57 -5.11
CA LEU A 563 -20.43 -25.29 -6.32
C LEU A 563 -19.68 -26.53 -6.82
N VAL A 564 -19.08 -27.29 -5.89
CA VAL A 564 -18.37 -28.52 -6.20
C VAL A 564 -19.31 -29.60 -6.73
N GLN A 565 -20.52 -29.71 -6.20
CA GLN A 565 -21.51 -30.69 -6.64
C GLN A 565 -21.99 -30.41 -8.06
N ILE A 566 -22.32 -29.15 -8.37
CA ILE A 566 -22.68 -28.76 -9.74
C ILE A 566 -21.55 -29.09 -10.71
N GLY A 567 -20.30 -28.82 -10.32
CA GLY A 567 -19.13 -29.20 -11.12
C GLY A 567 -18.91 -30.70 -11.27
N ARG A 568 -19.45 -31.54 -10.37
CA ARG A 568 -19.47 -33.01 -10.52
C ARG A 568 -20.61 -33.44 -11.42
N ASP A 569 -21.79 -32.89 -11.22
CA ASP A 569 -22.99 -33.21 -12.01
C ASP A 569 -22.77 -32.91 -13.50
N VAL A 570 -22.10 -31.78 -13.82
CA VAL A 570 -21.69 -31.41 -15.19
C VAL A 570 -20.62 -32.35 -15.76
N ARG A 571 -19.75 -32.89 -14.91
CA ARG A 571 -18.71 -33.85 -15.33
C ARG A 571 -19.28 -35.24 -15.62
N HIS A 572 -20.36 -35.61 -14.94
CA HIS A 572 -21.02 -36.92 -15.06
C HIS A 572 -22.24 -36.92 -15.99
N THR A 573 -22.63 -35.78 -16.55
CA THR A 573 -23.64 -35.75 -17.63
C THR A 573 -23.07 -36.36 -18.91
N ASP A 574 -23.86 -37.17 -19.59
CA ASP A 574 -23.53 -37.82 -20.86
C ASP A 574 -22.99 -36.77 -21.87
N PRO A 575 -21.89 -37.03 -22.59
CA PRO A 575 -21.38 -36.13 -23.62
C PRO A 575 -22.44 -35.69 -24.66
N ASN A 576 -23.46 -36.50 -24.93
CA ASN A 576 -24.56 -36.16 -25.84
C ASN A 576 -25.57 -35.19 -25.19
N ASP A 577 -25.80 -35.27 -23.88
CA ASP A 577 -26.64 -34.32 -23.13
C ASP A 577 -25.94 -32.97 -22.89
N ARG A 578 -24.61 -32.91 -23.05
CA ARG A 578 -23.87 -31.64 -23.06
C ARG A 578 -24.23 -30.76 -24.26
N VAL A 579 -24.75 -31.33 -25.34
CA VAL A 579 -25.28 -30.58 -26.49
C VAL A 579 -26.61 -29.93 -26.10
N HIS A 580 -27.48 -30.64 -25.38
CA HIS A 580 -28.76 -30.09 -24.93
C HIS A 580 -28.62 -28.98 -23.88
N LEU A 581 -27.61 -29.05 -22.99
CA LEU A 581 -27.29 -27.95 -22.07
C LEU A 581 -26.60 -26.76 -22.79
N ARG A 582 -25.82 -27.02 -23.85
CA ARG A 582 -25.32 -25.97 -24.75
C ARG A 582 -26.44 -25.30 -25.53
N ASP A 583 -27.45 -26.07 -25.96
CA ASP A 583 -28.60 -25.60 -26.73
C ASP A 583 -29.67 -24.96 -25.84
N LEU A 584 -29.83 -25.38 -24.58
CA LEU A 584 -30.62 -24.67 -23.58
C LEU A 584 -29.98 -23.30 -23.25
N MET A 585 -28.65 -23.22 -23.32
CA MET A 585 -27.90 -21.96 -23.18
C MET A 585 -27.78 -21.15 -24.50
N ALA A 586 -28.10 -21.73 -25.67
CA ALA A 586 -28.12 -21.03 -26.96
C ALA A 586 -29.55 -20.71 -27.48
N GLY A 587 -30.57 -21.38 -26.96
CA GLY A 587 -31.96 -21.38 -27.44
C GLY A 587 -32.76 -20.10 -27.17
N THR A 588 -32.25 -19.17 -26.37
CA THR A 588 -32.89 -17.84 -26.18
C THR A 588 -32.81 -16.95 -27.43
N LYS A 589 -32.04 -17.36 -28.46
CA LYS A 589 -31.84 -16.57 -29.68
C LYS A 589 -32.82 -16.89 -30.83
N ALA A 590 -33.59 -17.99 -30.77
CA ALA A 590 -34.37 -18.46 -31.93
C ALA A 590 -35.90 -18.31 -31.82
N VAL A 591 -36.46 -17.89 -30.68
CA VAL A 591 -37.94 -17.76 -30.51
C VAL A 591 -38.46 -16.34 -30.80
N ILE A 592 -37.59 -15.35 -31.06
CA ILE A 592 -37.98 -13.94 -31.27
C ILE A 592 -37.58 -13.44 -32.68
N LEU A 593 -37.82 -14.27 -33.71
CA LEU A 593 -37.81 -13.84 -35.12
C LEU A 593 -39.04 -14.35 -35.90
N ARG A 594 -40.13 -14.71 -35.19
CA ARG A 594 -41.38 -15.21 -35.81
C ARG A 594 -42.67 -14.54 -35.33
N LYS A 595 -42.59 -13.31 -34.81
CA LYS A 595 -43.79 -12.49 -34.52
C LYS A 595 -43.62 -11.05 -35.01
N GLN A 596 -43.57 -10.88 -36.33
CA GLN A 596 -43.91 -9.61 -36.99
C GLN A 596 -44.54 -9.91 -38.36
N THR A 597 -45.87 -10.01 -38.38
CA THR A 597 -46.75 -9.58 -39.49
C THR A 597 -48.13 -9.33 -38.90
N PRO A 598 -48.68 -8.09 -38.97
CA PRO A 598 -50.10 -7.89 -38.77
C PRO A 598 -50.83 -8.14 -40.10
N LYS A 599 -51.83 -9.02 -40.08
CA LYS A 599 -52.96 -9.02 -41.01
C LYS A 599 -54.12 -8.40 -40.25
N GLU A 600 -54.49 -7.18 -40.61
CA GLU A 600 -55.83 -6.64 -40.37
C GLU A 600 -56.38 -6.23 -41.73
N GLU A 601 -57.49 -6.85 -42.13
CA GLU A 601 -58.44 -6.30 -43.10
C GLU A 601 -59.84 -6.38 -42.49
N SER A 602 -60.43 -5.20 -42.28
CA SER A 602 -61.86 -4.86 -42.47
C SER A 602 -62.83 -5.42 -41.40
N ILE A 603 -63.80 -4.69 -40.84
CA ILE A 603 -64.87 -3.81 -41.36
C ILE A 603 -65.49 -3.13 -40.08
N LEU A 604 -65.84 -1.84 -39.93
CA LEU A 604 -67.07 -1.15 -40.39
C LEU A 604 -67.13 0.27 -39.76
N THR A 605 -67.49 1.29 -40.54
CA THR A 605 -68.30 2.43 -40.09
C THR A 605 -69.34 2.75 -41.15
N LEU A 606 -70.59 2.96 -40.70
CA LEU A 606 -71.58 3.97 -41.12
C LEU A 606 -72.74 3.90 -40.10
N PRO A 607 -73.55 4.97 -39.89
CA PRO A 607 -73.60 6.25 -40.60
C PRO A 607 -72.77 7.37 -39.99
#